data_AF-A0A8H7R7V7-F1
#
_entry.id   AF-A0A8H7R7V7-F1
#
_cell.length_a   1.000
_cell.length_b   1.000
_cell.length_c   1.000
_cell.angle_alpha   90.00
_cell.angle_beta   90.00
_cell.angle_gamma   90.00
#
_symmetry.space_group_name_H-M   'P 1'
#
loop_
_entity.id
_entity.type
_entity.pdbx_description
1 polymer ?
#
loop_
_entity_poly.entity_id
_entity_poly.type
_entity_poly.pdbx_seq_one_letter_code
_entity_poly.pdbx_strand_id
1 'polypeptide(L)'
;MGNSQSMEKVQHVVKEGIKIYKTVKSEQEQQNNHYQQQQQYSHSSSSSTHSSNYHPSADIDDDDEYASLRAQAHEEAEKRNACYAQSQEAYSSGDGARAKELSNQGHKHDNLMKQFNQRAAEHIYSQKNQGRASNEIDLHGLFVKEASQKVEEAIQRCQRNGDDHLVIIVGKGLHSPGQIAKLKPAIIELVKKYNVSCQPNIPNPGCLYIEFGKGTGDLSWLDRLTDRMSNDQCTIM
;
A
#
# COMPACT_ATOMS: atom_id res chain seq x y z
N MET A 1 54.86 -3.63 -2.51
CA MET A 1 53.86 -4.41 -1.74
C MET A 1 52.51 -3.66 -1.66
N GLY A 2 51.91 -3.25 -2.78
CA GLY A 2 50.82 -2.26 -2.77
C GLY A 2 49.48 -2.67 -3.40
N ASN A 3 49.28 -3.92 -3.84
CA ASN A 3 48.13 -4.27 -4.69
C ASN A 3 47.02 -5.10 -4.00
N SER A 4 47.26 -5.60 -2.79
CA SER A 4 46.33 -6.51 -2.08
C SER A 4 45.17 -5.77 -1.41
N GLN A 5 45.42 -4.60 -0.81
CA GLN A 5 44.36 -3.81 -0.14
C GLN A 5 43.33 -3.19 -1.11
N SER A 6 43.68 -3.02 -2.38
CA SER A 6 42.77 -2.46 -3.40
C SER A 6 41.76 -3.52 -3.87
N MET A 7 42.19 -4.77 -4.01
CA MET A 7 41.33 -5.89 -4.41
C MET A 7 40.27 -6.24 -3.34
N GLU A 8 40.62 -6.18 -2.05
CA GLU A 8 39.67 -6.42 -0.96
C GLU A 8 38.58 -5.35 -0.89
N LYS A 9 38.93 -4.08 -1.09
CA LYS A 9 37.94 -2.98 -1.16
C LYS A 9 37.01 -3.14 -2.35
N VAL A 10 37.53 -3.52 -3.52
CA VAL A 10 36.71 -3.79 -4.72
C VAL A 10 35.78 -4.98 -4.46
N GLN A 11 36.27 -6.06 -3.87
CA GLN A 11 35.43 -7.22 -3.51
C GLN A 11 34.35 -6.86 -2.48
N HIS A 12 34.64 -5.97 -1.54
CA HIS A 12 33.67 -5.52 -0.54
C HIS A 12 32.57 -4.66 -1.18
N VAL A 13 32.92 -3.71 -2.06
CA VAL A 13 31.93 -2.89 -2.79
C VAL A 13 31.05 -3.75 -3.69
N VAL A 14 31.62 -4.74 -4.37
CA VAL A 14 30.86 -5.68 -5.21
C VAL A 14 29.91 -6.54 -4.37
N LYS A 15 30.36 -7.05 -3.20
CA LYS A 15 29.50 -7.82 -2.29
C LYS A 15 28.34 -7.01 -1.73
N GLU A 16 28.58 -5.77 -1.32
CA GLU A 16 27.53 -4.87 -0.83
C GLU A 16 26.55 -4.49 -1.95
N GLY A 17 27.05 -4.24 -3.17
CA GLY A 17 26.22 -4.02 -4.35
C GLY A 17 25.31 -5.21 -4.66
N ILE A 18 25.83 -6.44 -4.57
CA ILE A 18 25.04 -7.69 -4.75
C ILE A 18 23.98 -7.83 -3.66
N LYS A 19 24.29 -7.45 -2.42
CA LYS A 19 23.36 -7.53 -1.29
C LYS A 19 22.21 -6.54 -1.45
N ILE A 20 22.52 -5.28 -1.73
CA ILE A 20 21.52 -4.24 -2.03
C ILE A 20 20.66 -4.67 -3.23
N TYR A 21 21.28 -5.18 -4.29
CA TYR A 21 20.58 -5.70 -5.46
C TYR A 21 19.62 -6.84 -5.12
N LYS A 22 20.02 -7.81 -4.30
CA LYS A 22 19.14 -8.91 -3.86
C LYS A 22 17.97 -8.42 -3.01
N THR A 23 18.21 -7.44 -2.14
CA THR A 23 17.15 -6.83 -1.33
C THR A 23 16.15 -6.09 -2.21
N VAL A 24 16.61 -5.23 -3.11
CA VAL A 24 15.76 -4.50 -4.07
C VAL A 24 15.01 -5.48 -4.99
N LYS A 25 15.65 -6.58 -5.42
CA LYS A 25 15.01 -7.65 -6.19
C LYS A 25 13.86 -8.31 -5.41
N SER A 26 14.08 -8.66 -4.14
CA SER A 26 13.04 -9.27 -3.31
C SER A 26 11.89 -8.31 -3.02
N GLU A 27 12.17 -7.03 -2.81
CA GLU A 27 11.16 -6.00 -2.60
C GLU A 27 10.37 -5.70 -3.88
N GLN A 28 11.03 -5.70 -5.04
CA GLN A 28 10.40 -5.58 -6.36
C GLN A 28 9.55 -6.79 -6.70
N GLU A 29 10.01 -8.03 -6.48
CA GLU A 29 9.21 -9.23 -6.75
C GLU A 29 7.99 -9.32 -5.83
N GLN A 30 8.13 -8.91 -4.57
CA GLN A 30 7.01 -8.83 -3.64
C GLN A 30 6.02 -7.73 -4.02
N GLN A 31 6.48 -6.52 -4.36
CA GLN A 31 5.61 -5.44 -4.82
C GLN A 31 4.96 -5.76 -6.17
N ASN A 32 5.70 -6.34 -7.12
CA ASN A 32 5.18 -6.65 -8.44
C ASN A 32 4.18 -7.81 -8.42
N ASN A 33 4.42 -8.85 -7.59
CA ASN A 33 3.38 -9.85 -7.31
C ASN A 33 2.16 -9.23 -6.62
N HIS A 34 2.37 -8.30 -5.68
CA HIS A 34 1.27 -7.60 -5.00
C HIS A 34 0.44 -6.76 -5.98
N TYR A 35 1.08 -6.09 -6.96
CA TYR A 35 0.42 -5.29 -8.00
C TYR A 35 -0.22 -6.15 -9.11
N GLN A 36 0.45 -7.20 -9.63
CA GLN A 36 -0.12 -8.11 -10.63
C GLN A 36 -1.31 -8.90 -10.08
N GLN A 37 -1.22 -9.34 -8.82
CA GLN A 37 -2.34 -9.97 -8.11
C GLN A 37 -3.42 -8.94 -7.70
N GLN A 38 -3.24 -7.65 -7.97
CA GLN A 38 -4.28 -6.61 -7.84
C GLN A 38 -4.86 -6.19 -9.20
N GLN A 39 -4.14 -6.39 -10.32
CA GLN A 39 -4.56 -5.99 -11.67
C GLN A 39 -5.27 -7.09 -12.47
N GLN A 40 -5.01 -8.38 -12.21
CA GLN A 40 -5.83 -9.47 -12.77
C GLN A 40 -7.31 -9.39 -12.32
N TYR A 41 -7.59 -8.48 -11.40
CA TYR A 41 -8.88 -8.23 -10.79
C TYR A 41 -9.66 -7.04 -11.36
N SER A 42 -9.08 -6.29 -12.31
CA SER A 42 -9.75 -5.19 -13.02
C SER A 42 -10.00 -5.44 -14.52
N HIS A 43 -9.54 -6.56 -15.09
CA HIS A 43 -9.51 -6.76 -16.55
C HIS A 43 -10.36 -7.93 -17.10
N SER A 44 -11.27 -8.53 -16.33
CA SER A 44 -12.15 -9.60 -16.85
C SER A 44 -13.45 -9.10 -17.51
N SER A 45 -13.46 -7.91 -18.13
CA SER A 45 -14.65 -7.37 -18.80
C SER A 45 -14.36 -6.74 -20.16
N SER A 46 -13.55 -7.40 -21.00
CA SER A 46 -13.47 -7.03 -22.42
C SER A 46 -13.33 -8.23 -23.35
N SER A 47 -14.31 -9.13 -23.33
CA SER A 47 -14.70 -9.88 -24.55
C SER A 47 -16.06 -10.55 -24.37
N SER A 48 -16.85 -10.54 -25.45
CA SER A 48 -18.07 -11.33 -25.73
C SER A 48 -19.39 -10.96 -25.04
N THR A 49 -20.16 -10.12 -25.75
CA THR A 49 -21.55 -10.35 -26.21
C THR A 49 -22.34 -11.48 -25.52
N HIS A 50 -23.14 -11.20 -24.49
CA HIS A 50 -24.55 -11.64 -24.37
C HIS A 50 -25.20 -11.15 -23.07
N SER A 51 -26.43 -10.68 -23.24
CA SER A 51 -27.36 -10.15 -22.23
C SER A 51 -27.53 -11.05 -21.00
N SER A 52 -27.18 -10.54 -19.81
CA SER A 52 -27.92 -10.86 -18.58
C SER A 52 -27.81 -9.72 -17.57
N ASN A 53 -28.95 -9.32 -17.01
CA ASN A 53 -29.14 -8.24 -16.04
C ASN A 53 -28.14 -8.35 -14.87
N TYR A 54 -27.12 -7.51 -14.92
CA TYR A 54 -26.24 -7.21 -13.80
C TYR A 54 -26.84 -5.97 -13.11
N HIS A 55 -27.25 -6.08 -11.85
CA HIS A 55 -27.64 -4.93 -11.04
C HIS A 55 -26.71 -4.83 -9.83
N PRO A 56 -25.54 -4.20 -9.98
CA PRO A 56 -24.59 -3.97 -8.90
C PRO A 56 -24.99 -2.70 -8.13
N SER A 57 -24.61 -2.65 -6.87
CA SER A 57 -24.78 -1.44 -6.05
C SER A 57 -23.86 -0.33 -6.55
N ALA A 58 -24.38 0.90 -6.63
CA ALA A 58 -24.01 1.95 -7.58
C ALA A 58 -22.88 2.92 -7.16
N ASP A 59 -22.06 2.60 -6.16
CA ASP A 59 -21.35 3.68 -5.44
C ASP A 59 -19.82 3.75 -5.63
N ILE A 60 -19.19 2.85 -6.41
CA ILE A 60 -17.70 2.78 -6.49
C ILE A 60 -17.16 2.79 -7.91
N ASP A 61 -17.88 2.20 -8.87
CA ASP A 61 -17.39 2.07 -10.25
C ASP A 61 -17.65 3.32 -11.12
N ASP A 62 -18.32 4.34 -10.60
CA ASP A 62 -18.71 5.54 -11.36
C ASP A 62 -17.82 6.77 -11.12
N ASP A 63 -16.74 6.66 -10.32
CA ASP A 63 -15.79 7.76 -10.15
C ASP A 63 -14.68 7.71 -11.21
N ASP A 64 -14.92 8.42 -12.32
CA ASP A 64 -14.02 8.51 -13.47
C ASP A 64 -12.60 8.99 -13.08
N GLU A 65 -12.50 9.87 -12.08
CA GLU A 65 -11.22 10.40 -11.62
C GLU A 65 -10.41 9.33 -10.88
N TYR A 66 -11.04 8.58 -9.97
CA TYR A 66 -10.42 7.44 -9.31
C TYR A 66 -9.92 6.40 -10.32
N ALA A 67 -10.76 6.04 -11.30
CA ALA A 67 -10.40 5.08 -12.34
C ALA A 67 -9.20 5.57 -13.17
N SER A 68 -9.20 6.85 -13.58
CA SER A 68 -8.12 7.46 -14.33
C SER A 68 -6.80 7.49 -13.55
N LEU A 69 -6.83 7.87 -12.27
CA LEU A 69 -5.64 7.91 -11.42
C LEU A 69 -5.05 6.51 -11.20
N ARG A 70 -5.90 5.48 -11.02
CA ARG A 70 -5.44 4.09 -10.91
C ARG A 70 -4.86 3.58 -12.23
N ALA A 71 -5.43 3.96 -13.37
CA ALA A 71 -4.87 3.62 -14.68
C ALA A 71 -3.49 4.27 -14.91
N GLN A 72 -3.33 5.55 -14.56
CA GLN A 72 -2.03 6.23 -14.62
C GLN A 72 -0.99 5.59 -13.70
N ALA A 73 -1.38 5.22 -12.47
CA ALA A 73 -0.49 4.50 -11.56
C ALA A 73 -0.06 3.15 -12.16
N HIS A 74 -0.98 2.44 -12.82
CA HIS A 74 -0.69 1.18 -13.49
C HIS A 74 0.33 1.36 -14.62
N GLU A 75 0.14 2.35 -15.50
CA GLU A 75 1.07 2.65 -16.59
C GLU A 75 2.48 2.97 -16.07
N GLU A 76 2.59 3.76 -15.01
CA GLU A 76 3.89 4.05 -14.38
C GLU A 76 4.52 2.81 -13.74
N ALA A 77 3.72 1.87 -13.23
CA ALA A 77 4.22 0.60 -12.72
C ALA A 77 4.81 -0.27 -13.85
N GLU A 78 4.19 -0.29 -15.03
CA GLU A 78 4.70 -1.01 -16.21
C GLU A 78 6.03 -0.42 -16.68
N LYS A 79 6.12 0.91 -16.82
CA LYS A 79 7.36 1.62 -17.18
C LYS A 79 8.48 1.32 -16.18
N ARG A 80 8.17 1.41 -14.87
CA ARG A 80 9.11 1.04 -13.80
C ARG A 80 9.65 -0.37 -13.99
N ASN A 81 8.76 -1.33 -14.19
CA ASN A 81 9.12 -2.74 -14.34
C ASN A 81 10.03 -2.95 -15.57
N ALA A 82 9.73 -2.29 -16.68
CA ALA A 82 10.55 -2.31 -17.88
C ALA A 82 11.95 -1.72 -17.63
N CYS A 83 12.04 -0.56 -16.96
CA CYS A 83 13.33 0.05 -16.60
C CYS A 83 14.19 -0.87 -15.72
N TYR A 84 13.58 -1.53 -14.72
CA TYR A 84 14.33 -2.44 -13.86
C TYR A 84 14.76 -3.72 -14.55
N ALA A 85 13.93 -4.29 -15.44
CA ALA A 85 14.32 -5.44 -16.25
C ALA A 85 15.51 -5.10 -17.17
N GLN A 86 15.46 -3.96 -17.86
CA GLN A 86 16.56 -3.50 -18.70
C GLN A 86 17.81 -3.14 -17.88
N SER A 87 17.64 -2.57 -16.68
CA SER A 87 18.74 -2.28 -15.76
C SER A 87 19.47 -3.56 -15.36
N GLN A 88 18.73 -4.64 -15.12
CA GLN A 88 19.29 -5.95 -14.77
C GLN A 88 20.04 -6.57 -15.94
N GLU A 89 19.49 -6.47 -17.16
CA GLU A 89 20.15 -6.94 -18.37
C GLU A 89 21.48 -6.19 -18.58
N ALA A 90 21.46 -4.85 -18.54
CA ALA A 90 22.66 -4.02 -18.68
C ALA A 90 23.74 -4.36 -17.65
N TYR A 91 23.35 -4.58 -16.39
CA TYR A 91 24.28 -5.01 -15.33
C TYR A 91 24.89 -6.38 -15.64
N SER A 92 24.08 -7.33 -16.10
CA SER A 92 24.52 -8.69 -16.45
C SER A 92 25.46 -8.70 -17.66
N SER A 93 25.32 -7.73 -18.57
CA SER A 93 26.21 -7.50 -19.70
C SER A 93 27.47 -6.69 -19.35
N GLY A 94 27.65 -6.28 -18.09
CA GLY A 94 28.82 -5.52 -17.62
C GLY A 94 28.74 -4.01 -17.86
N ASP A 95 27.62 -3.49 -18.36
CA ASP A 95 27.40 -2.05 -18.54
C ASP A 95 26.77 -1.44 -17.28
N GLY A 96 27.63 -1.20 -16.28
CA GLY A 96 27.22 -0.64 -14.99
C GLY A 96 26.68 0.80 -15.08
N ALA A 97 27.16 1.59 -16.05
CA ALA A 97 26.72 2.97 -16.23
C ALA A 97 25.26 3.01 -16.72
N ARG A 98 24.95 2.23 -17.76
CA ARG A 98 23.59 2.10 -18.28
C ARG A 98 22.65 1.45 -17.27
N ALA A 99 23.12 0.44 -16.53
CA ALA A 99 22.34 -0.17 -15.45
C ALA A 99 21.96 0.88 -14.39
N LYS A 100 22.90 1.74 -13.98
CA LYS A 100 22.62 2.79 -13.00
C LYS A 100 21.61 3.82 -13.51
N GLU A 101 21.74 4.23 -14.77
CA GLU A 101 20.79 5.15 -15.40
C GLU A 101 19.37 4.59 -15.43
N LEU A 102 19.21 3.35 -15.91
CA LEU A 102 17.92 2.66 -15.98
C LEU A 102 17.30 2.42 -14.60
N SER A 103 18.12 2.08 -13.61
CA SER A 103 17.69 1.98 -12.21
C SER A 103 17.16 3.33 -11.68
N ASN A 104 17.86 4.42 -11.94
CA ASN A 104 17.41 5.76 -11.54
C ASN A 104 16.09 6.15 -12.25
N GLN A 105 15.92 5.78 -13.53
CA GLN A 105 14.65 5.98 -14.25
C GLN A 105 13.52 5.14 -13.65
N GLY A 106 13.79 3.88 -13.31
CA GLY A 106 12.83 3.03 -12.60
C GLY A 106 12.38 3.63 -11.28
N HIS A 107 13.29 4.23 -10.50
CA HIS A 107 12.93 4.94 -9.26
C HIS A 107 12.03 6.16 -9.51
N LYS A 108 12.22 6.89 -10.62
CA LYS A 108 11.34 8.01 -10.98
C LYS A 108 9.91 7.51 -11.26
N HIS A 109 9.77 6.47 -12.08
CA HIS A 109 8.47 5.85 -12.36
C HIS A 109 7.82 5.25 -11.11
N ASP A 110 8.60 4.67 -10.20
CA ASP A 110 8.09 4.19 -8.91
C ASP A 110 7.52 5.32 -8.04
N ASN A 111 8.18 6.47 -8.01
CA ASN A 111 7.68 7.65 -7.30
C ASN A 111 6.40 8.20 -7.93
N LEU A 112 6.32 8.27 -9.27
CA LEU A 112 5.11 8.71 -9.97
C LEU A 112 3.93 7.77 -9.73
N MET A 113 4.15 6.45 -9.84
CA MET A 113 3.16 5.43 -9.51
C MET A 113 2.63 5.62 -8.08
N LYS A 114 3.51 5.82 -7.09
CA LYS A 114 3.12 6.06 -5.69
C LYS A 114 2.28 7.34 -5.55
N GLN A 115 2.64 8.42 -6.24
CA GLN A 115 1.89 9.68 -6.20
C GLN A 115 0.48 9.50 -6.79
N PHE A 116 0.33 8.81 -7.93
CA PHE A 116 -0.97 8.56 -8.52
C PHE A 116 -1.85 7.67 -7.64
N ASN A 117 -1.28 6.61 -7.08
CA ASN A 117 -2.01 5.76 -6.12
C ASN A 117 -2.44 6.53 -4.87
N GLN A 118 -1.56 7.38 -4.33
CA GLN A 118 -1.88 8.22 -3.18
C GLN A 118 -3.02 9.19 -3.50
N ARG A 119 -2.98 9.87 -4.65
CA ARG A 119 -4.07 10.77 -5.08
C ARG A 119 -5.39 10.02 -5.25
N ALA A 120 -5.36 8.84 -5.88
CA ALA A 120 -6.55 8.00 -6.02
C ALA A 120 -7.14 7.62 -4.65
N ALA A 121 -6.27 7.20 -3.73
CA ALA A 121 -6.65 6.81 -2.37
C ALA A 121 -7.24 7.99 -1.57
N GLU A 122 -6.62 9.17 -1.66
CA GLU A 122 -7.09 10.38 -0.98
C GLU A 122 -8.44 10.85 -1.53
N HIS A 123 -8.61 10.86 -2.85
CA HIS A 123 -9.84 11.23 -3.52
C HIS A 123 -11.02 10.37 -3.05
N ILE A 124 -10.88 9.06 -3.19
CA ILE A 124 -11.96 8.12 -2.85
C ILE A 124 -12.23 8.07 -1.34
N TYR A 125 -11.17 8.18 -0.52
CA TYR A 125 -11.32 8.23 0.93
C TYR A 125 -12.06 9.50 1.36
N SER A 126 -11.67 10.66 0.84
CA SER A 126 -12.31 11.95 1.16
C SER A 126 -13.79 11.93 0.80
N GLN A 127 -14.12 11.49 -0.42
CA GLN A 127 -15.49 11.41 -0.91
C GLN A 127 -16.36 10.50 -0.04
N LYS A 128 -15.85 9.31 0.32
CA LYS A 128 -16.60 8.32 1.11
C LYS A 128 -16.74 8.69 2.57
N ASN A 129 -15.79 9.42 3.12
CA ASN A 129 -15.78 9.80 4.53
C ASN A 129 -16.39 11.19 4.75
N GLN A 130 -16.81 11.88 3.70
CA GLN A 130 -17.46 13.16 3.81
C GLN A 130 -18.79 13.03 4.57
N GLY A 131 -18.93 13.77 5.66
CA GLY A 131 -20.15 13.76 6.49
C GLY A 131 -20.29 12.54 7.42
N ARG A 132 -19.29 11.66 7.50
CA ARG A 132 -19.25 10.58 8.49
C ARG A 132 -18.85 11.09 9.87
N ALA A 133 -19.20 10.32 10.89
CA ALA A 133 -18.80 10.60 12.27
C ALA A 133 -17.27 10.44 12.44
N SER A 134 -16.68 11.13 13.42
CA SER A 134 -15.22 11.10 13.65
C SER A 134 -14.68 9.71 13.99
N ASN A 135 -15.53 8.89 14.61
CA ASN A 135 -15.31 7.51 15.05
C ASN A 135 -15.77 6.47 14.01
N GLU A 136 -16.06 6.88 12.76
CA GLU A 136 -16.36 5.96 11.67
C GLU A 136 -15.47 6.30 10.47
N ILE A 137 -14.87 5.26 9.86
CA ILE A 137 -14.12 5.42 8.62
C ILE A 137 -14.49 4.37 7.60
N ASP A 138 -14.48 4.77 6.33
CA ASP A 138 -14.69 3.91 5.19
C ASP A 138 -13.41 3.78 4.35
N LEU A 139 -12.93 2.54 4.25
CA LEU A 139 -11.68 2.17 3.57
C LEU A 139 -11.94 1.31 2.33
N HIS A 140 -13.20 1.11 1.95
CA HIS A 140 -13.49 0.26 0.81
C HIS A 140 -12.93 0.85 -0.49
N GLY A 141 -12.29 0.01 -1.30
CA GLY A 141 -11.60 0.43 -2.52
C GLY A 141 -10.16 0.92 -2.31
N LEU A 142 -9.68 1.03 -1.06
CA LEU A 142 -8.27 1.29 -0.78
C LEU A 142 -7.44 0.01 -0.84
N PHE A 143 -6.17 0.15 -1.22
CA PHE A 143 -5.19 -0.92 -1.07
C PHE A 143 -4.80 -1.08 0.39
N VAL A 144 -4.33 -2.27 0.76
CA VAL A 144 -3.99 -2.62 2.15
C VAL A 144 -3.04 -1.58 2.77
N LYS A 145 -1.99 -1.18 2.04
CA LYS A 145 -1.02 -0.19 2.54
C LYS A 145 -1.64 1.18 2.79
N GLU A 146 -2.49 1.65 1.87
CA GLU A 146 -3.20 2.93 1.97
C GLU A 146 -4.17 2.90 3.15
N ALA A 147 -4.95 1.83 3.25
CA ALA A 147 -5.91 1.62 4.31
C ALA A 147 -5.24 1.54 5.69
N SER A 148 -4.12 0.83 5.83
CA SER A 148 -3.37 0.76 7.08
C SER A 148 -2.96 2.14 7.60
N GLN A 149 -2.49 3.02 6.71
CA GLN A 149 -2.15 4.40 7.09
C GLN A 149 -3.38 5.17 7.59
N LYS A 150 -4.52 5.04 6.90
CA LYS A 150 -5.78 5.68 7.31
C LYS A 150 -6.36 5.14 8.61
N VAL A 151 -6.18 3.85 8.90
CA VAL A 151 -6.54 3.27 10.20
C VAL A 151 -5.70 3.88 11.31
N GLU A 152 -4.39 3.99 11.12
CA GLU A 152 -3.49 4.58 12.11
C GLU A 152 -3.85 6.06 12.40
N GLU A 153 -4.09 6.86 11.35
CA GLU A 153 -4.57 8.25 11.48
C GLU A 153 -5.91 8.32 12.25
N ALA A 154 -6.85 7.41 11.95
CA ALA A 154 -8.17 7.40 12.56
C ALA A 154 -8.13 6.99 14.04
N ILE A 155 -7.31 6.01 14.41
CA ILE A 155 -7.11 5.62 15.81
C ILE A 155 -6.56 6.79 16.62
N GLN A 156 -5.53 7.48 16.10
CA GLN A 156 -4.98 8.67 16.76
C GLN A 156 -6.02 9.79 16.91
N ARG A 157 -6.85 10.00 15.89
CA ARG A 157 -7.96 10.97 15.95
C ARG A 157 -8.97 10.61 17.04
N CYS A 158 -9.43 9.36 17.08
CA CYS A 158 -10.38 8.88 18.08
C CYS A 158 -9.84 9.06 19.51
N GLN A 159 -8.56 8.73 19.72
CA GLN A 159 -7.91 8.91 21.03
C GLN A 159 -7.84 10.38 21.45
N ARG A 160 -7.47 11.29 20.54
CA ARG A 160 -7.43 12.74 20.84
C ARG A 160 -8.81 13.29 21.17
N ASN A 161 -9.85 12.76 20.53
CA ASN A 161 -11.23 13.15 20.78
C ASN A 161 -11.82 12.50 22.05
N GLY A 162 -11.16 11.48 22.60
CA GLY A 162 -11.68 10.69 23.72
C GLY A 162 -12.81 9.75 23.32
N ASP A 163 -12.87 9.35 22.05
CA ASP A 163 -13.84 8.39 21.54
C ASP A 163 -13.58 7.01 22.17
N ASP A 164 -14.65 6.31 22.54
CA ASP A 164 -14.61 4.98 23.17
C ASP A 164 -14.52 3.83 22.14
N HIS A 165 -14.76 4.11 20.86
CA HIS A 165 -14.67 3.13 19.79
C HIS A 165 -14.36 3.76 18.42
N LEU A 166 -14.00 2.92 17.45
CA LEU A 166 -13.86 3.24 16.03
C LEU A 166 -14.51 2.15 15.18
N VAL A 167 -15.39 2.53 14.26
CA VAL A 167 -15.99 1.65 13.26
C VAL A 167 -15.23 1.79 11.95
N ILE A 168 -14.71 0.68 11.43
CA ILE A 168 -14.01 0.64 10.14
C ILE A 168 -14.82 -0.17 9.14
N ILE A 169 -15.19 0.45 8.03
CA ILE A 169 -15.88 -0.21 6.91
C ILE A 169 -14.80 -0.67 5.92
N VAL A 170 -14.59 -1.98 5.82
CA VAL A 170 -13.65 -2.61 4.88
C VAL A 170 -14.35 -3.16 3.63
N GLY A 171 -15.68 -3.15 3.64
CA GLY A 171 -16.53 -3.72 2.60
C GLY A 171 -16.76 -5.23 2.77
N LYS A 172 -17.79 -5.75 2.09
CA LYS A 172 -18.23 -7.16 2.20
C LYS A 172 -17.34 -8.15 1.43
N GLY A 173 -16.37 -7.67 0.65
CA GLY A 173 -15.57 -8.52 -0.25
C GLY A 173 -16.33 -9.06 -1.45
N LEU A 174 -17.56 -8.59 -1.70
CA LEU A 174 -18.40 -9.04 -2.83
C LEU A 174 -17.80 -8.70 -4.21
N HIS A 175 -16.90 -7.71 -4.26
CA HIS A 175 -16.22 -7.28 -5.48
C HIS A 175 -14.70 -7.52 -5.45
N SER A 176 -14.15 -8.20 -4.42
CA SER A 176 -12.77 -8.69 -4.50
C SER A 176 -12.79 -9.95 -5.37
N PRO A 177 -12.10 -10.00 -6.53
CA PRO A 177 -12.26 -11.17 -7.37
C PRO A 177 -11.50 -12.34 -6.75
N GLY A 178 -12.16 -13.49 -6.72
CA GLY A 178 -11.77 -14.65 -5.90
C GLY A 178 -12.31 -14.67 -4.48
N GLN A 179 -13.18 -13.73 -4.05
CA GLN A 179 -13.77 -13.67 -2.70
C GLN A 179 -12.76 -13.56 -1.54
N ILE A 180 -11.48 -13.25 -1.83
CA ILE A 180 -10.48 -13.04 -0.78
C ILE A 180 -10.45 -11.56 -0.47
N ALA A 181 -11.28 -11.16 0.50
CA ALA A 181 -11.24 -9.82 1.08
C ALA A 181 -9.90 -9.63 1.80
N LYS A 182 -8.80 -9.32 1.10
CA LYS A 182 -7.45 -9.16 1.69
C LYS A 182 -7.36 -8.00 2.67
N LEU A 183 -8.24 -7.01 2.53
CA LEU A 183 -8.28 -5.85 3.39
C LEU A 183 -8.70 -6.21 4.82
N LYS A 184 -9.77 -6.98 4.99
CA LYS A 184 -10.29 -7.41 6.29
C LYS A 184 -9.24 -8.12 7.19
N PRO A 185 -8.56 -9.20 6.76
CA PRO A 185 -7.56 -9.88 7.56
C PRO A 185 -6.33 -9.00 7.80
N ALA A 186 -5.93 -8.16 6.83
CA ALA A 186 -4.79 -7.26 7.01
C ALA A 186 -5.05 -6.20 8.08
N ILE A 187 -6.25 -5.59 8.10
CA ILE A 187 -6.62 -4.64 9.16
C ILE A 187 -6.77 -5.35 10.51
N ILE A 188 -7.34 -6.56 10.54
CA ILE A 188 -7.40 -7.34 11.79
C ILE A 188 -6.00 -7.65 12.33
N GLU A 189 -5.05 -8.04 11.46
CA GLU A 189 -3.67 -8.31 11.85
C GLU A 189 -2.97 -7.06 12.36
N LEU A 190 -3.18 -5.92 11.70
CA LEU A 190 -2.69 -4.61 12.12
C LEU A 190 -3.20 -4.27 13.52
N VAL A 191 -4.50 -4.40 13.78
CA VAL A 191 -5.10 -4.07 15.08
C VAL A 191 -4.67 -5.06 16.18
N LYS A 192 -4.47 -6.35 15.84
CA LYS A 192 -3.92 -7.35 16.77
C LYS A 192 -2.50 -7.01 17.23
N LYS A 193 -1.63 -6.55 16.31
CA LYS A 193 -0.26 -6.11 16.65
C LYS A 193 -0.26 -4.99 17.69
N TYR A 194 -1.33 -4.23 17.73
CA TYR A 194 -1.54 -3.09 18.59
C TYR A 194 -2.31 -3.41 19.87
N ASN A 195 -2.61 -4.69 20.13
CA ASN A 195 -3.25 -5.17 21.35
C ASN A 195 -4.59 -4.45 21.67
N VAL A 196 -5.30 -3.99 20.63
CA VAL A 196 -6.64 -3.40 20.74
C VAL A 196 -7.69 -4.45 20.39
N SER A 197 -8.82 -4.43 21.10
CA SER A 197 -9.94 -5.33 20.82
C SER A 197 -10.58 -5.00 19.47
N CYS A 198 -10.72 -5.99 18.60
CA CYS A 198 -11.34 -5.85 17.28
C CYS A 198 -12.44 -6.91 17.13
N GLN A 199 -13.68 -6.45 16.96
CA GLN A 199 -14.85 -7.28 16.74
C GLN A 199 -15.30 -7.17 15.28
N PRO A 200 -15.14 -8.24 14.46
CA PRO A 200 -15.55 -8.19 13.07
C PRO A 200 -17.07 -8.28 12.91
N ASN A 201 -17.58 -7.70 11.83
CA ASN A 201 -18.98 -7.70 11.39
C ASN A 201 -19.95 -6.91 12.29
N ILE A 202 -19.46 -5.91 13.02
CA ILE A 202 -20.27 -5.00 13.84
C ILE A 202 -20.06 -3.57 13.30
N PRO A 203 -21.13 -2.79 13.06
CA PRO A 203 -22.57 -3.14 13.17
C PRO A 203 -23.08 -4.03 12.02
N ASN A 204 -22.38 -4.08 10.89
CA ASN A 204 -22.79 -4.81 9.68
C ASN A 204 -21.68 -5.75 9.18
N PRO A 205 -22.02 -6.80 8.41
CA PRO A 205 -21.02 -7.58 7.66
C PRO A 205 -20.16 -6.67 6.78
N GLY A 206 -18.84 -6.77 6.91
CA GLY A 206 -17.88 -5.88 6.23
C GLY A 206 -17.44 -4.67 7.06
N CYS A 207 -17.88 -4.56 8.32
CA CYS A 207 -17.36 -3.59 9.30
C CYS A 207 -16.44 -4.28 10.33
N LEU A 208 -15.55 -3.52 10.93
CA LEU A 208 -14.73 -3.89 12.09
C LEU A 208 -14.98 -2.87 13.18
N TYR A 209 -15.40 -3.32 14.36
CA TYR A 209 -15.58 -2.47 15.53
C TYR A 209 -14.35 -2.57 16.42
N ILE A 210 -13.68 -1.46 16.64
CA ILE A 210 -12.50 -1.34 17.50
C ILE A 210 -12.92 -0.61 18.76
N GLU A 211 -12.69 -1.21 19.92
CA GLU A 211 -13.04 -0.61 21.21
C GLU A 211 -11.80 -0.04 21.90
N PHE A 212 -11.90 1.21 22.35
CA PHE A 212 -10.88 1.91 23.12
C PHE A 212 -11.33 1.99 24.59
N GLY A 213 -10.85 1.05 25.42
CA GLY A 213 -11.35 0.86 26.79
C GLY A 213 -10.26 0.89 27.88
N LYS A 214 -10.60 1.54 29.00
CA LYS A 214 -9.79 1.67 30.23
C LYS A 214 -9.50 0.30 30.86
N GLY A 215 -8.40 -0.34 30.47
CA GLY A 215 -7.84 -1.49 31.20
C GLY A 215 -7.51 -2.75 30.39
N THR A 216 -7.77 -2.79 29.08
CA THR A 216 -7.51 -4.00 28.25
C THR A 216 -6.57 -3.80 27.07
N GLY A 217 -6.00 -2.60 26.88
CA GLY A 217 -4.94 -2.37 25.90
C GLY A 217 -3.84 -1.51 26.48
N ASP A 218 -2.61 -2.00 26.47
CA ASP A 218 -1.43 -1.15 26.62
C ASP A 218 -1.36 -0.23 25.39
N LEU A 219 -1.87 1.00 25.51
CA LEU A 219 -1.83 2.00 24.44
C LEU A 219 -0.46 2.71 24.35
N SER A 220 0.55 2.29 25.11
CA SER A 220 1.91 2.86 25.06
C SER A 220 2.59 2.69 23.69
N TRP A 221 2.09 1.77 22.85
CA TRP A 221 2.57 1.63 21.48
C TRP A 221 2.22 2.83 20.60
N LEU A 222 1.11 3.55 20.88
CA LEU A 222 0.73 4.75 20.14
C LEU A 222 1.72 5.90 20.39
N ASP A 223 2.20 6.07 21.63
CA ASP A 223 3.26 7.04 21.94
C ASP A 223 4.55 6.74 21.15
N ARG A 224 4.91 5.45 21.00
CA ARG A 224 6.07 5.04 20.18
C ARG A 224 5.85 5.25 18.68
N LEU A 225 4.61 5.14 18.19
CA LEU A 225 4.27 5.39 16.79
C LEU A 225 4.28 6.89 16.48
N THR A 226 3.70 7.71 17.36
CA THR A 226 3.73 9.17 17.26
C THR A 226 5.16 9.70 17.29
N ASP A 227 6.03 9.13 18.12
CA ASP A 227 7.46 9.45 18.17
C ASP A 227 8.21 9.06 16.88
N ARG A 228 7.88 7.90 16.29
CA ARG A 228 8.45 7.46 15.00
C ARG A 228 8.05 8.36 13.84
N MET A 229 6.78 8.77 13.75
CA MET A 229 6.30 9.67 12.69
C MET A 229 6.80 11.11 12.87
N SER A 230 7.01 11.56 14.12
CA SER A 230 7.59 12.87 14.41
C SER A 230 9.09 12.93 14.06
N ASN A 231 9.83 11.83 14.25
CA ASN A 231 11.25 11.74 13.87
C ASN A 231 11.49 11.57 12.36
N ASP A 232 10.55 11.02 11.59
CA ASP A 232 10.65 10.99 10.13
C ASP A 232 10.44 12.38 9.47
N GLN A 233 10.12 13.41 10.25
CA GLN A 233 10.03 14.81 9.79
C GLN A 233 11.23 15.70 10.18
N CYS A 234 12.32 15.15 10.74
CA CYS A 234 13.45 15.96 11.20
C CYS A 234 14.82 15.32 10.94
N THR A 235 15.28 15.29 9.68
CA THR A 235 16.71 15.52 9.33
C THR A 235 16.86 15.95 7.87
N ILE A 236 16.45 17.18 7.54
CA ILE A 236 17.10 17.95 6.48
C ILE A 236 17.46 19.29 7.10
N MET A 237 18.69 19.36 7.61
CA MET A 237 19.49 20.59 7.71
C MET A 237 20.84 20.30 7.06
#